data_AF-A0A8J2MH25-F1
#
_entry.id   AF-A0A8J2MH25-F1
#
_cell.length_a   1.000
_cell.length_b   1.000
_cell.length_c   1.000
_cell.angle_alpha   90.00
_cell.angle_beta   90.00
_cell.angle_gamma   90.00
#
_symmetry.space_group_name_H-M   'P 1'
#
loop_
_entity.id
_entity.type
_entity.pdbx_description
1 polymer ?
#
loop_
_entity_poly.entity_id
_entity_poly.type
_entity_poly.pdbx_seq_one_letter_code
_entity_poly.pdbx_strand_id
1 'polypeptide(L)'
;MHRRVIRLSIIIDSRVTMDDNDDFNDVTVPYNSQWHVSLNKLIETLNVTEKGQETVKKIVTEYLPTCPINLLEENILRKTCPYLKRIIYELIDEIEANLEDPEIAGHLVPTSFDSQLIECKNLLTRWEDILKHVANLEEVKPSDVVSLLEHFPGIVIKICLHCKEKRSSYPNHSLPLLLQDIYRDTCSNVKIFCGFIYKSLYIQSEDSTLLKNLIKDLGDIASTTTYFVTTMIQSWKTFGKLVWESSAIIKDDGEIRGLVTSNFKNITSNIIWIYENMTHILICPQHLDNFVIYCFFFKHPLDFSYILIMLINNL
;
A
#
# COMPACT_ATOMS: atom_id res chain seq x y z
N MET A 1 24.62 36.75 -18.22
CA MET A 1 23.95 35.57 -17.65
C MET A 1 25.00 34.62 -17.08
N HIS A 2 25.19 34.59 -15.75
CA HIS A 2 26.11 33.65 -15.11
C HIS A 2 25.36 32.35 -14.77
N ARG A 3 25.73 31.24 -15.40
CA ARG A 3 25.32 29.90 -14.98
C ARG A 3 26.10 29.54 -13.72
N ARG A 4 25.43 29.51 -12.56
CA ARG A 4 25.99 28.91 -11.35
C ARG A 4 25.99 27.39 -11.53
N VAL A 5 27.18 26.81 -11.59
CA VAL A 5 27.38 25.36 -11.46
C VAL A 5 27.67 25.11 -9.97
N ILE A 6 26.75 24.43 -9.28
CA ILE A 6 26.94 24.02 -7.89
C ILE A 6 27.51 22.60 -7.92
N ARG A 7 28.75 22.43 -7.44
CA ARG A 7 29.34 21.12 -7.15
C ARG A 7 28.80 20.65 -5.79
N LEU A 8 28.08 19.53 -5.77
CA LEU A 8 27.67 18.86 -4.54
C LEU A 8 28.68 17.76 -4.19
N SER A 9 29.15 17.78 -2.95
CA SER A 9 29.95 16.70 -2.35
C SER A 9 29.02 15.75 -1.61
N ILE A 10 29.19 14.44 -1.83
CA ILE A 10 28.38 13.37 -1.26
C ILE A 10 29.01 12.92 0.07
N ILE A 11 28.25 12.93 1.15
CA ILE A 11 28.57 12.23 2.40
C ILE A 11 27.51 11.14 2.57
N ILE A 12 27.91 9.88 2.49
CA ILE A 12 27.05 8.72 2.76
C ILE A 12 27.24 8.40 4.25
N ASP A 13 26.23 8.65 5.07
CA ASP A 13 26.21 8.18 6.45
C ASP A 13 25.30 6.94 6.55
N SER A 14 25.92 5.80 6.83
CA SER A 14 25.28 4.49 6.86
C SER A 14 25.06 4.03 8.30
N ARG A 15 24.08 4.61 9.01
CA ARG A 15 23.67 4.10 10.33
C ARG A 15 22.18 4.28 10.58
N VAL A 16 21.41 3.24 10.26
CA VAL A 16 20.18 2.89 10.99
C VAL A 16 20.19 1.37 11.13
N THR A 17 20.61 0.88 12.30
CA THR A 17 20.41 -0.51 12.73
C THR A 17 19.05 -0.58 13.41
N MET A 18 18.18 -1.46 12.94
CA MET A 18 16.98 -1.86 13.69
C MET A 18 17.34 -3.11 14.49
N ASP A 19 16.93 -3.11 15.74
CA ASP A 19 17.18 -4.14 16.75
C ASP A 19 16.44 -5.43 16.34
N ASP A 20 17.21 -6.52 16.17
CA ASP A 20 16.69 -7.86 15.90
C ASP A 20 16.72 -8.63 17.23
N ASN A 21 15.54 -8.88 17.81
CA ASN A 21 15.31 -10.01 18.70
C ASN A 21 13.81 -10.15 19.00
N ASP A 22 13.19 -11.18 18.45
CA ASP A 22 12.12 -11.93 19.14
C ASP A 22 12.16 -13.38 18.62
N ASP A 23 12.32 -14.32 19.54
CA ASP A 23 12.37 -15.77 19.29
C ASP A 23 11.06 -16.27 18.66
N PHE A 24 11.13 -16.73 17.41
CA PHE A 24 10.02 -17.40 16.73
C PHE A 24 10.03 -18.90 17.02
N ASN A 25 8.98 -19.39 17.70
CA ASN A 25 8.68 -20.82 17.78
C ASN A 25 7.82 -21.23 16.57
N ASP A 26 8.36 -22.12 15.73
CA ASP A 26 7.64 -22.74 14.62
C ASP A 26 6.57 -23.71 15.15
N VAL A 27 5.32 -23.23 15.27
CA VAL A 27 4.18 -24.05 15.71
C VAL A 27 3.63 -24.81 14.50
N THR A 28 4.06 -26.05 14.36
CA THR A 28 3.49 -26.98 13.37
C THR A 28 2.12 -27.47 13.83
N VAL A 29 1.03 -26.95 13.23
CA VAL A 29 -0.33 -27.46 13.46
C VAL A 29 -0.55 -28.74 12.65
N PRO A 30 -0.88 -29.89 13.26
CA PRO A 30 -1.11 -31.13 12.52
C PRO A 30 -2.33 -31.04 11.58
N TYR A 31 -2.15 -31.50 10.34
CA TYR A 31 -3.23 -31.64 9.35
C TYR A 31 -4.33 -32.58 9.89
N ASN A 32 -5.61 -32.21 9.76
CA ASN A 32 -6.80 -32.84 10.38
C ASN A 32 -7.00 -32.63 11.90
N SER A 33 -6.29 -31.69 12.52
CA SER A 33 -6.60 -31.26 13.89
C SER A 33 -7.98 -30.58 14.00
N GLN A 34 -8.49 -30.47 15.23
CA GLN A 34 -9.72 -29.73 15.55
C GLN A 34 -9.67 -28.27 15.06
N TRP A 35 -8.47 -27.72 14.89
CA TRP A 35 -8.20 -26.42 14.29
C TRP A 35 -8.74 -26.35 12.84
N HIS A 36 -8.39 -27.31 11.98
CA HIS A 36 -8.85 -27.34 10.58
C HIS A 36 -10.37 -27.47 10.46
N VAL A 37 -10.98 -28.35 11.27
CA VAL A 37 -12.43 -28.55 11.26
C VAL A 37 -13.17 -27.28 11.69
N SER A 38 -12.63 -26.56 12.68
CA SER A 38 -13.24 -25.33 13.19
C SER A 38 -13.07 -24.17 12.20
N LEU A 39 -11.88 -24.05 11.58
CA LEU A 39 -11.62 -23.05 10.55
C LEU A 39 -12.50 -23.26 9.31
N ASN A 40 -12.62 -24.49 8.81
CA ASN A 40 -13.46 -24.79 7.65
C ASN A 40 -14.93 -24.43 7.88
N LYS A 41 -15.47 -24.71 9.07
CA LYS A 41 -16.83 -24.29 9.44
C LYS A 41 -16.98 -22.76 9.43
N LEU A 42 -15.99 -22.03 9.94
CA LEU A 42 -15.99 -20.57 9.87
C LEU A 42 -15.93 -20.08 8.42
N ILE A 43 -15.08 -20.68 7.59
CA ILE A 43 -14.98 -20.32 6.17
C ILE A 43 -16.30 -20.57 5.43
N GLU A 44 -17.00 -21.66 5.72
CA GLU A 44 -18.33 -21.92 5.15
C GLU A 44 -19.32 -20.80 5.51
N THR A 45 -19.22 -20.25 6.73
CA THR A 45 -20.04 -19.12 7.15
C THR A 45 -19.65 -17.77 6.56
N LEU A 46 -18.45 -17.61 5.97
CA LEU A 46 -18.07 -16.38 5.26
C LEU A 46 -18.96 -16.09 4.04
N ASN A 47 -19.50 -17.14 3.42
CA ASN A 47 -20.41 -17.02 2.29
C ASN A 47 -21.82 -16.59 2.72
N VAL A 48 -22.08 -16.47 4.03
CA VAL A 48 -23.35 -16.01 4.60
C VAL A 48 -23.19 -14.55 5.06
N THR A 49 -23.86 -13.64 4.35
CA THR A 49 -23.62 -12.19 4.41
C THR A 49 -23.78 -11.58 5.82
N GLU A 50 -24.77 -12.03 6.60
CA GLU A 50 -25.08 -11.45 7.93
C GLU A 50 -24.03 -11.71 9.01
N LYS A 51 -23.15 -12.71 8.84
CA LYS A 51 -22.12 -13.06 9.84
C LYS A 51 -20.70 -12.96 9.32
N GLY A 52 -20.52 -12.57 8.06
CA GLY A 52 -19.22 -12.62 7.39
C GLY A 52 -18.16 -11.75 8.07
N GLN A 53 -18.50 -10.54 8.54
CA GLN A 53 -17.54 -9.64 9.20
C GLN A 53 -17.02 -10.20 10.53
N GLU A 54 -17.92 -10.65 11.42
CA GLU A 54 -17.53 -11.28 12.69
C GLU A 54 -16.76 -12.58 12.45
N THR A 55 -17.10 -13.31 11.38
CA THR A 55 -16.39 -14.52 10.97
C THR A 55 -14.96 -14.22 10.51
N VAL A 56 -14.76 -13.23 9.62
CA VAL A 56 -13.40 -12.81 9.22
C VAL A 56 -12.60 -12.36 10.42
N LYS A 57 -13.21 -11.55 11.31
CA LYS A 57 -12.56 -11.11 12.54
C LYS A 57 -12.07 -12.29 13.36
N LYS A 58 -12.89 -13.33 13.57
CA LYS A 58 -12.47 -14.54 14.29
C LYS A 58 -11.34 -15.27 13.58
N ILE A 59 -11.43 -15.45 12.25
CA ILE A 59 -10.37 -16.09 11.48
C ILE A 59 -9.04 -15.33 11.63
N VAL A 60 -9.05 -14.01 11.49
CA VAL A 60 -7.86 -13.15 11.56
C VAL A 60 -7.30 -13.06 12.98
N THR A 61 -8.13 -13.11 14.01
CA THR A 61 -7.66 -12.96 15.40
C THR A 61 -7.29 -14.28 16.07
N GLU A 62 -8.02 -15.36 15.79
CA GLU A 62 -7.84 -16.65 16.48
C GLU A 62 -7.02 -17.65 15.65
N TYR A 63 -7.11 -17.62 14.32
CA TYR A 63 -6.52 -18.67 13.46
C TYR A 63 -5.25 -18.21 12.76
N LEU A 64 -5.24 -16.99 12.21
CA LEU A 64 -4.08 -16.43 11.51
C LEU A 64 -2.78 -16.50 12.33
N PRO A 65 -2.72 -16.14 13.63
CA PRO A 65 -1.46 -16.15 14.37
C PRO A 65 -0.83 -17.53 14.53
N THR A 66 -1.64 -18.59 14.39
CA THR A 66 -1.22 -20.00 14.55
C THR A 66 -1.14 -20.74 13.22
N CYS A 67 -1.37 -20.05 12.11
CA CYS A 67 -1.42 -20.68 10.80
C CYS A 67 0.01 -20.86 10.26
N PRO A 68 0.43 -22.09 9.92
CA PRO A 68 1.73 -22.29 9.31
C PRO A 68 1.72 -21.77 7.86
N ILE A 69 2.87 -21.26 7.40
CA ILE A 69 3.01 -20.58 6.09
C ILE A 69 2.51 -21.42 4.92
N ASN A 70 2.76 -22.73 4.92
CA ASN A 70 2.35 -23.64 3.86
C ASN A 70 0.82 -23.85 3.74
N LEU A 71 0.06 -23.42 4.75
CA LEU A 71 -1.40 -23.48 4.79
C LEU A 71 -2.06 -22.10 4.74
N LEU A 72 -1.26 -21.04 4.83
CA LEU A 72 -1.72 -19.66 4.97
C LEU A 72 -2.56 -19.22 3.76
N GLU A 73 -2.02 -19.39 2.56
CA GLU A 73 -2.75 -19.06 1.32
C GLU A 73 -4.04 -19.87 1.20
N GLU A 74 -3.93 -21.20 1.29
CA GLU A 74 -5.03 -22.12 0.97
C GLU A 74 -6.23 -21.93 1.89
N ASN A 75 -5.96 -21.79 3.20
CA ASN A 75 -6.96 -21.85 4.25
C ASN A 75 -7.38 -20.48 4.77
N ILE A 76 -6.53 -19.45 4.67
CA ILE A 76 -6.88 -18.11 5.20
C ILE A 76 -6.98 -17.11 4.07
N LEU A 77 -5.87 -16.76 3.41
CA LEU A 77 -5.81 -15.60 2.53
C LEU A 77 -6.76 -15.71 1.33
N ARG A 78 -6.84 -16.89 0.71
CA ARG A 78 -7.73 -17.15 -0.43
C ARG A 78 -9.22 -16.99 -0.13
N LYS A 79 -9.60 -16.95 1.14
CA LYS A 79 -11.00 -16.77 1.58
C LYS A 79 -11.22 -15.39 2.17
N THR A 80 -10.29 -14.89 3.00
CA THR A 80 -10.44 -13.63 3.70
C THR A 80 -10.13 -12.43 2.81
N CYS A 81 -9.05 -12.45 2.02
CA CYS A 81 -8.63 -11.31 1.19
C CYS A 81 -9.70 -10.89 0.15
N PRO A 82 -10.30 -11.82 -0.64
CA PRO A 82 -11.35 -11.46 -1.59
C PRO A 82 -12.60 -10.91 -0.88
N TYR A 83 -12.97 -11.48 0.27
CA TYR A 83 -14.10 -11.01 1.05
C TYR A 83 -13.87 -9.58 1.56
N LEU A 84 -12.73 -9.32 2.21
CA LEU A 84 -12.38 -8.00 2.73
C LEU A 84 -12.34 -6.95 1.62
N LYS A 85 -11.75 -7.29 0.46
CA LYS A 85 -11.74 -6.42 -0.71
C LYS A 85 -13.16 -6.10 -1.17
N ARG A 86 -14.01 -7.11 -1.34
CA ARG A 86 -15.39 -6.94 -1.79
C ARG A 86 -16.16 -5.97 -0.89
N ILE A 87 -16.11 -6.17 0.44
CA ILE A 87 -16.86 -5.30 1.37
C ILE A 87 -16.34 -3.85 1.32
N ILE A 88 -15.02 -3.64 1.30
CA ILE A 88 -14.47 -2.27 1.17
C ILE A 88 -14.94 -1.62 -0.13
N TYR A 89 -14.92 -2.36 -1.25
CA TYR A 89 -15.41 -1.84 -2.53
C TYR A 89 -16.90 -1.47 -2.45
N GLU A 90 -17.75 -2.37 -1.93
CA GLU A 90 -19.18 -2.13 -1.75
C GLU A 90 -19.43 -0.86 -0.93
N LEU A 91 -18.71 -0.67 0.18
CA LEU A 91 -18.84 0.52 1.03
C LEU A 91 -18.41 1.82 0.32
N ILE A 92 -17.29 1.82 -0.39
CA ILE A 92 -16.82 3.01 -1.12
C ILE A 92 -17.73 3.30 -2.32
N ASP A 93 -18.17 2.28 -3.05
CA ASP A 93 -19.08 2.41 -4.19
C ASP A 93 -20.45 2.97 -3.74
N GLU A 94 -20.96 2.53 -2.60
CA GLU A 94 -22.19 3.08 -2.00
C GLU A 94 -22.05 4.56 -1.64
N ILE A 95 -20.91 4.93 -1.04
CA ILE A 95 -20.62 6.34 -0.74
C ILE A 95 -20.53 7.15 -2.04
N GLU A 96 -19.83 6.65 -3.06
CA GLU A 96 -19.72 7.31 -4.37
C GLU A 96 -21.08 7.49 -5.04
N ALA A 97 -21.93 6.47 -5.03
CA ALA A 97 -23.28 6.54 -5.59
C ALA A 97 -24.12 7.63 -4.90
N ASN A 98 -24.08 7.69 -3.56
CA ASN A 98 -24.82 8.70 -2.79
C ASN A 98 -24.28 10.13 -2.97
N LEU A 99 -22.98 10.28 -3.22
CA LEU A 99 -22.36 11.57 -3.55
C LEU A 99 -22.73 12.06 -4.95
N GLU A 100 -23.01 11.14 -5.88
CA GLU A 100 -23.34 11.44 -7.28
C GLU A 100 -24.84 11.58 -7.53
N ASP A 101 -25.69 11.04 -6.67
CA ASP A 101 -27.14 11.17 -6.75
C ASP A 101 -27.58 12.60 -6.39
N PRO A 102 -28.13 13.39 -7.35
CA PRO A 102 -28.57 14.75 -7.09
C PRO A 102 -29.69 14.87 -6.05
N GLU A 103 -30.52 13.83 -5.90
CA GLU A 103 -31.63 13.81 -4.93
C GLU A 103 -31.11 13.64 -3.50
N ILE A 104 -30.00 12.91 -3.33
CA ILE A 104 -29.38 12.65 -2.02
C ILE A 104 -28.34 13.72 -1.69
N ALA A 105 -27.51 14.12 -2.65
CA ALA A 105 -26.37 15.00 -2.45
C ALA A 105 -26.76 16.35 -1.83
N GLY A 106 -27.93 16.90 -2.19
CA GLY A 106 -28.45 18.14 -1.62
C GLY A 106 -28.84 18.07 -0.14
N HIS A 107 -28.93 16.86 0.42
CA HIS A 107 -29.33 16.59 1.80
C HIS A 107 -28.21 15.98 2.66
N LEU A 108 -27.03 15.74 2.07
CA LEU A 108 -25.89 15.19 2.80
C LEU A 108 -25.37 16.17 3.86
N VAL A 109 -25.28 15.67 5.09
CA VAL A 109 -24.56 16.30 6.20
C VAL A 109 -23.20 15.61 6.40
N PRO A 110 -22.23 16.24 7.11
CA PRO A 110 -20.89 15.67 7.28
C PRO A 110 -20.83 14.25 7.86
N THR A 111 -21.85 13.85 8.62
CA THR A 111 -21.93 12.53 9.29
C THR A 111 -22.71 11.48 8.50
N SER A 112 -23.14 11.79 7.28
CA SER A 112 -24.05 10.90 6.50
C SER A 112 -23.46 9.54 6.18
N PHE A 113 -22.12 9.42 6.20
CA PHE A 113 -21.39 8.20 5.86
C PHE A 113 -20.62 7.61 7.04
N ASP A 114 -20.84 8.10 8.27
CA ASP A 114 -20.04 7.69 9.42
C ASP A 114 -20.08 6.19 9.66
N SER A 115 -21.24 5.54 9.49
CA SER A 115 -21.37 4.08 9.63
C SER A 115 -20.51 3.32 8.62
N GLN A 116 -20.56 3.68 7.35
CA GLN A 116 -19.79 3.03 6.29
C GLN A 116 -18.29 3.28 6.46
N LEU A 117 -17.92 4.49 6.87
CA LEU A 117 -16.54 4.87 7.11
C LEU A 117 -15.97 4.15 8.36
N ILE A 118 -16.72 4.04 9.44
CA ILE A 118 -16.33 3.25 10.62
C ILE A 118 -16.11 1.79 10.23
N GLU A 119 -17.00 1.23 9.40
CA GLU A 119 -16.85 -0.15 8.95
C GLU A 119 -15.63 -0.35 8.05
N CYS A 120 -15.38 0.56 7.10
CA CYS A 120 -14.13 0.58 6.33
C CYS A 120 -12.89 0.59 7.23
N LYS A 121 -12.90 1.39 8.30
CA LYS A 121 -11.80 1.45 9.27
C LYS A 121 -11.61 0.11 9.99
N ASN A 122 -12.69 -0.53 10.43
CA ASN A 122 -12.63 -1.86 11.05
C ASN A 122 -12.04 -2.92 10.11
N LEU A 123 -12.41 -2.88 8.83
CA LEU A 123 -11.88 -3.78 7.80
C LEU A 123 -10.41 -3.51 7.50
N LEU A 124 -9.96 -2.25 7.52
CA LEU A 124 -8.55 -1.90 7.38
C LEU A 124 -7.68 -2.43 8.53
N THR A 125 -8.21 -2.49 9.76
CA THR A 125 -7.51 -3.16 10.88
C THR A 125 -7.29 -4.65 10.59
N ARG A 126 -8.25 -5.32 9.93
CA ARG A 126 -8.06 -6.74 9.54
C ARG A 126 -7.00 -6.91 8.46
N TRP A 127 -6.93 -5.99 7.50
CA TRP A 127 -5.83 -5.95 6.56
C TRP A 127 -4.49 -5.72 7.26
N GLU A 128 -4.44 -4.82 8.23
CA GLU A 128 -3.24 -4.56 9.02
C GLU A 128 -2.77 -5.83 9.76
N ASP A 129 -3.67 -6.54 10.42
CA ASP A 129 -3.39 -7.80 11.12
C ASP A 129 -2.78 -8.85 10.16
N ILE A 130 -3.39 -9.02 8.97
CA ILE A 130 -2.88 -9.92 7.92
C ILE A 130 -1.48 -9.50 7.44
N LEU A 131 -1.30 -8.21 7.14
CA LEU A 131 -0.04 -7.68 6.64
C LEU A 131 1.08 -7.81 7.67
N LYS A 132 0.81 -7.53 8.95
CA LYS A 132 1.78 -7.69 10.03
C LYS A 132 2.19 -9.15 10.20
N HIS A 133 1.22 -10.06 10.19
CA HIS A 133 1.52 -11.48 10.28
C HIS A 133 2.43 -11.93 9.14
N VAL A 134 2.07 -11.62 7.89
CA VAL A 134 2.88 -11.99 6.71
C VAL A 134 4.26 -11.31 6.72
N ALA A 135 4.34 -10.04 7.12
CA ALA A 135 5.61 -9.32 7.20
C ALA A 135 6.59 -9.89 8.22
N ASN A 136 6.07 -10.57 9.26
CA ASN A 136 6.87 -11.22 10.29
C ASN A 136 7.31 -12.64 9.90
N LEU A 137 6.84 -13.19 8.78
CA LEU A 137 7.31 -14.48 8.28
C LEU A 137 8.65 -14.32 7.57
N GLU A 138 9.57 -15.25 7.82
CA GLU A 138 10.85 -15.34 7.11
C GLU A 138 10.66 -16.03 5.76
N GLU A 139 11.34 -15.53 4.72
CA GLU A 139 11.41 -16.13 3.37
C GLU A 139 10.06 -16.57 2.76
N VAL A 140 9.17 -15.61 2.52
CA VAL A 140 7.84 -15.87 1.94
C VAL A 140 7.93 -15.97 0.41
N LYS A 141 7.44 -17.06 -0.18
CA LYS A 141 7.31 -17.15 -1.64
C LYS A 141 6.02 -16.48 -2.11
N PRO A 142 5.97 -15.92 -3.33
CA PRO A 142 4.75 -15.35 -3.88
C PRO A 142 3.55 -16.31 -3.87
N SER A 143 3.80 -17.61 -4.06
CA SER A 143 2.78 -18.67 -4.00
C SER A 143 2.09 -18.80 -2.65
N ASP A 144 2.77 -18.40 -1.56
CA ASP A 144 2.27 -18.55 -0.19
C ASP A 144 1.35 -17.39 0.22
N VAL A 145 1.25 -16.35 -0.62
CA VAL A 145 0.51 -15.12 -0.34
C VAL A 145 -0.16 -14.51 -1.59
N VAL A 146 -0.47 -15.32 -2.61
CA VAL A 146 -1.02 -14.84 -3.89
C VAL A 146 -2.25 -13.96 -3.66
N SER A 147 -3.19 -14.40 -2.83
CA SER A 147 -4.43 -13.66 -2.59
C SER A 147 -4.20 -12.32 -1.89
N LEU A 148 -3.13 -12.19 -1.09
CA LEU A 148 -2.74 -10.90 -0.53
C LEU A 148 -2.21 -9.96 -1.63
N LEU A 149 -1.31 -10.47 -2.47
CA LEU A 149 -0.68 -9.72 -3.56
C LEU A 149 -1.71 -9.24 -4.61
N GLU A 150 -2.74 -10.02 -4.90
CA GLU A 150 -3.76 -9.69 -5.91
C GLU A 150 -4.88 -8.76 -5.41
N HIS A 151 -5.09 -8.67 -4.09
CA HIS A 151 -6.27 -8.00 -3.54
C HIS A 151 -5.97 -6.75 -2.75
N PHE A 152 -4.89 -6.76 -1.97
CA PHE A 152 -4.53 -5.59 -1.17
C PHE A 152 -4.25 -4.34 -2.02
N PRO A 153 -3.51 -4.40 -3.14
CA PRO A 153 -3.28 -3.20 -3.93
C PRO A 153 -4.56 -2.55 -4.46
N GLY A 154 -5.54 -3.35 -4.87
CA GLY A 154 -6.83 -2.86 -5.34
C GLY A 154 -7.56 -2.01 -4.30
N ILE A 155 -7.57 -2.44 -3.03
CA ILE A 155 -8.24 -1.66 -1.97
C ILE A 155 -7.53 -0.32 -1.71
N VAL A 156 -6.19 -0.32 -1.76
CA VAL A 156 -5.39 0.89 -1.57
C VAL A 156 -5.69 1.89 -2.67
N ILE A 157 -5.68 1.43 -3.92
CA ILE A 157 -5.95 2.27 -5.08
C ILE A 157 -7.37 2.84 -4.99
N LYS A 158 -8.37 2.01 -4.69
CA LYS A 158 -9.77 2.45 -4.55
C LYS A 158 -9.93 3.56 -3.50
N ILE A 159 -9.38 3.37 -2.31
CA ILE A 159 -9.46 4.37 -1.22
C ILE A 159 -8.69 5.65 -1.57
N CYS A 160 -7.46 5.51 -2.07
CA CYS A 160 -6.61 6.65 -2.42
C CYS A 160 -7.24 7.51 -3.53
N LEU A 161 -7.76 6.88 -4.59
CA LEU A 161 -8.44 7.57 -5.67
C LEU A 161 -9.71 8.25 -5.19
N HIS A 162 -10.54 7.58 -4.40
CA HIS A 162 -11.72 8.17 -3.80
C HIS A 162 -11.38 9.46 -3.02
N CYS A 163 -10.38 9.41 -2.15
CA CYS A 163 -9.93 10.57 -1.38
C CYS A 163 -9.39 11.70 -2.26
N LYS A 164 -8.73 11.36 -3.37
CA LYS A 164 -8.15 12.32 -4.31
C LYS A 164 -9.21 13.00 -5.18
N GLU A 165 -10.15 12.23 -5.71
CA GLU A 165 -11.07 12.67 -6.77
C GLU A 165 -12.41 13.17 -6.24
N LYS A 166 -12.92 12.59 -5.14
CA LYS A 166 -14.27 12.91 -4.63
C LYS A 166 -14.28 14.01 -3.57
N ARG A 167 -13.13 14.58 -3.22
CA ARG A 167 -13.00 15.61 -2.17
C ARG A 167 -13.98 16.77 -2.32
N SER A 168 -14.17 17.26 -3.54
CA SER A 168 -15.07 18.39 -3.82
C SER A 168 -16.55 18.03 -3.74
N SER A 169 -16.89 16.74 -3.81
CA SER A 169 -18.26 16.23 -3.77
C SER A 169 -18.82 16.11 -2.35
N TYR A 170 -17.96 16.12 -1.33
CA TYR A 170 -18.39 16.09 0.06
C TYR A 170 -18.93 17.44 0.55
N PRO A 171 -19.82 17.44 1.56
CA PRO A 171 -20.24 18.67 2.23
C PRO A 171 -19.03 19.50 2.69
N ASN A 172 -19.08 20.82 2.50
CA ASN A 172 -17.97 21.76 2.76
C ASN A 172 -16.75 21.62 1.85
N HIS A 173 -16.84 20.88 0.73
CA HIS A 173 -15.74 20.66 -0.22
C HIS A 173 -14.45 20.11 0.44
N SER A 174 -14.63 19.28 1.46
CA SER A 174 -13.55 18.73 2.28
C SER A 174 -13.83 17.28 2.64
N LEU A 175 -12.78 16.47 2.77
CA LEU A 175 -12.93 15.08 3.19
C LEU A 175 -13.40 15.01 4.66
N PRO A 176 -14.42 14.18 4.99
CA PRO A 176 -14.79 13.91 6.37
C PRO A 176 -13.59 13.42 7.20
N LEU A 177 -13.56 13.74 8.50
CA LEU A 177 -12.45 13.36 9.38
C LEU A 177 -12.22 11.85 9.40
N LEU A 178 -13.29 11.04 9.44
CA LEU A 178 -13.20 9.59 9.38
C LEU A 178 -12.57 9.09 8.07
N LEU A 179 -12.85 9.75 6.94
CA LEU A 179 -12.22 9.40 5.66
C LEU A 179 -10.73 9.78 5.63
N GLN A 180 -10.36 10.90 6.27
CA GLN A 180 -8.95 11.25 6.45
C GLN A 180 -8.21 10.21 7.31
N ASP A 181 -8.86 9.69 8.35
CA ASP A 181 -8.30 8.61 9.17
C ASP A 181 -8.16 7.30 8.38
N ILE A 182 -9.18 6.89 7.64
CA ILE A 182 -9.13 5.72 6.74
C ILE A 182 -7.98 5.85 5.75
N TYR A 183 -7.77 7.03 5.17
CA TYR A 183 -6.66 7.28 4.26
C TYR A 183 -5.30 7.16 4.98
N ARG A 184 -5.21 7.62 6.23
CA ARG A 184 -4.03 7.48 7.10
C ARG A 184 -3.71 6.02 7.42
N ASP A 185 -4.73 5.24 7.78
CA ASP A 185 -4.61 3.83 8.12
C ASP A 185 -4.26 3.00 6.88
N THR A 186 -4.87 3.32 5.73
CA THR A 186 -4.50 2.75 4.42
C THR A 186 -3.03 3.01 4.12
N CYS A 187 -2.56 4.25 4.32
CA CYS A 187 -1.16 4.61 4.17
C CYS A 187 -0.23 3.87 5.15
N SER A 188 -0.68 3.59 6.38
CA SER A 188 0.04 2.74 7.33
C SER A 188 0.21 1.33 6.78
N ASN A 189 -0.88 0.72 6.32
CA ASN A 189 -0.88 -0.62 5.74
C ASN A 189 -0.01 -0.72 4.49
N VAL A 190 -0.01 0.30 3.62
CA VAL A 190 0.89 0.37 2.45
C VAL A 190 2.35 0.31 2.87
N LYS A 191 2.75 1.00 3.94
CA LYS A 191 4.13 0.94 4.42
C LYS A 191 4.51 -0.46 4.91
N ILE A 192 3.60 -1.16 5.59
CA ILE A 192 3.83 -2.55 6.02
C ILE A 192 3.98 -3.45 4.78
N PHE A 193 3.05 -3.34 3.83
CA PHE A 193 3.08 -4.09 2.57
C PHE A 193 4.37 -3.83 1.78
N CYS A 194 4.75 -2.57 1.57
CA CYS A 194 5.97 -2.22 0.87
C CYS A 194 7.23 -2.72 1.61
N GLY A 195 7.21 -2.75 2.94
CA GLY A 195 8.27 -3.34 3.77
C GLY A 195 8.37 -4.86 3.56
N PHE A 196 7.24 -5.55 3.59
CA PHE A 196 7.13 -6.98 3.30
C PHE A 196 7.69 -7.33 1.91
N ILE A 197 7.22 -6.65 0.85
CA ILE A 197 7.72 -6.85 -0.52
C ILE A 197 9.24 -6.62 -0.59
N TYR A 198 9.74 -5.60 0.12
CA TYR A 198 11.14 -5.24 0.04
C TYR A 198 12.06 -6.22 0.77
N LYS A 199 11.63 -6.77 1.92
CA LYS A 199 12.47 -7.55 2.83
C LYS A 199 12.25 -9.06 2.73
N SER A 200 10.99 -9.49 2.69
CA SER A 200 10.61 -10.89 2.97
C SER A 200 10.11 -11.64 1.75
N LEU A 201 9.60 -10.94 0.73
CA LEU A 201 9.09 -11.58 -0.48
C LEU A 201 10.24 -12.05 -1.38
N TYR A 202 10.40 -13.36 -1.50
CA TYR A 202 11.44 -13.98 -2.32
C TYR A 202 10.94 -14.26 -3.74
N ILE A 203 11.26 -13.36 -4.67
CA ILE A 203 10.81 -13.43 -6.07
C ILE A 203 11.81 -14.25 -6.89
N GLN A 204 11.51 -15.53 -7.13
CA GLN A 204 12.18 -16.33 -8.17
C GLN A 204 11.44 -16.20 -9.52
N SER A 205 12.17 -16.43 -10.61
CA SER A 205 11.77 -16.12 -12.00
C SER A 205 10.54 -16.87 -12.56
N GLU A 206 9.91 -17.76 -11.80
CA GLU A 206 8.97 -18.75 -12.34
C GLU A 206 7.52 -18.24 -12.51
N ASP A 207 7.09 -17.20 -11.76
CA ASP A 207 5.73 -16.65 -11.90
C ASP A 207 5.71 -15.23 -12.50
N SER A 208 5.99 -15.17 -13.80
CA SER A 208 6.09 -13.91 -14.53
C SER A 208 4.79 -13.09 -14.55
N THR A 209 3.61 -13.72 -14.45
CA THR A 209 2.32 -13.02 -14.50
C THR A 209 2.04 -12.30 -13.20
N LEU A 210 2.19 -12.98 -12.06
CA LEU A 210 2.00 -12.37 -10.75
C LEU A 210 2.96 -11.21 -10.54
N LEU A 211 4.22 -11.36 -10.95
CA LEU A 211 5.23 -10.31 -10.87
C LEU A 211 4.88 -9.08 -11.72
N LYS A 212 4.39 -9.28 -12.95
CA LYS A 212 3.93 -8.19 -13.82
C LYS A 212 2.77 -7.42 -13.21
N ASN A 213 1.78 -8.13 -12.65
CA ASN A 213 0.65 -7.52 -11.96
C ASN A 213 1.12 -6.73 -10.74
N LEU A 214 2.01 -7.30 -9.92
CA LEU A 214 2.57 -6.63 -8.75
C LEU A 214 3.36 -5.36 -9.12
N ILE A 215 4.15 -5.38 -10.20
CA ILE A 215 4.86 -4.19 -10.72
C ILE A 215 3.85 -3.11 -11.09
N LYS A 216 2.79 -3.48 -11.81
CA LYS A 216 1.73 -2.57 -12.21
C LYS A 216 1.06 -1.94 -11.00
N ASP A 217 0.59 -2.78 -10.09
CA ASP A 217 -0.15 -2.40 -8.90
C ASP A 217 0.69 -1.50 -7.97
N LEU A 218 1.97 -1.81 -7.74
CA LEU A 218 2.86 -0.95 -6.97
C LEU A 218 3.14 0.39 -7.67
N GLY A 219 3.20 0.41 -8.99
CA GLY A 219 3.31 1.65 -9.76
C GLY A 219 2.07 2.54 -9.64
N ASP A 220 0.88 1.92 -9.59
CA ASP A 220 -0.39 2.63 -9.39
C ASP A 220 -0.52 3.15 -7.95
N ILE A 221 -0.14 2.34 -6.95
CA ILE A 221 -0.03 2.79 -5.55
C ILE A 221 0.94 3.98 -5.46
N ALA A 222 2.14 3.85 -6.02
CA ALA A 222 3.16 4.89 -6.05
C ALA A 222 2.64 6.21 -6.66
N SER A 223 1.79 6.12 -7.68
CA SER A 223 1.22 7.28 -8.37
C SER A 223 0.03 7.91 -7.63
N THR A 224 -0.64 7.16 -6.75
CA THR A 224 -1.87 7.59 -6.05
C THR A 224 -1.65 8.02 -4.60
N THR A 225 -0.60 7.52 -3.93
CA THR A 225 -0.26 7.88 -2.54
C THR A 225 0.49 9.22 -2.45
N THR A 226 -0.10 10.33 -2.94
CA THR A 226 0.60 11.62 -3.06
C THR A 226 0.51 12.53 -1.84
N TYR A 227 -0.42 12.28 -0.90
CA TYR A 227 -0.66 13.18 0.23
C TYR A 227 0.12 12.82 1.51
N PHE A 228 0.66 11.60 1.61
CA PHE A 228 1.56 11.19 2.71
C PHE A 228 2.97 10.93 2.18
N VAL A 229 3.86 11.90 2.39
CA VAL A 229 5.23 11.90 1.85
C VAL A 229 6.01 10.63 2.24
N THR A 230 5.88 10.15 3.47
CA THR A 230 6.60 8.96 3.95
C THR A 230 6.12 7.70 3.23
N THR A 231 4.81 7.51 3.09
CA THR A 231 4.22 6.41 2.32
C THR A 231 4.62 6.49 0.87
N MET A 232 4.50 7.67 0.26
CA MET A 232 4.89 7.95 -1.12
C MET A 232 6.33 7.52 -1.41
N ILE A 233 7.28 7.99 -0.59
CA ILE A 233 8.70 7.64 -0.68
C ILE A 233 8.91 6.12 -0.63
N GLN A 234 8.23 5.45 0.29
CA GLN A 234 8.39 4.02 0.49
C GLN A 234 7.81 3.23 -0.70
N SER A 235 6.62 3.59 -1.18
CA SER A 235 6.03 3.02 -2.39
C SER A 235 6.94 3.19 -3.61
N TRP A 236 7.53 4.38 -3.79
CA TRP A 236 8.44 4.66 -4.90
C TRP A 236 9.72 3.83 -4.83
N LYS A 237 10.31 3.73 -3.63
CA LYS A 237 11.50 2.89 -3.39
C LYS A 237 11.20 1.43 -3.70
N THR A 238 10.10 0.89 -3.18
CA THR A 238 9.72 -0.51 -3.40
C THR A 238 9.42 -0.77 -4.88
N PHE A 239 8.66 0.10 -5.55
CA PHE A 239 8.41 0.01 -6.99
C PHE A 239 9.71 0.05 -7.81
N GLY A 240 10.60 0.99 -7.52
CA GLY A 240 11.88 1.13 -8.23
C GLY A 240 12.80 -0.08 -8.07
N LYS A 241 12.88 -0.65 -6.86
CA LYS A 241 13.63 -1.90 -6.62
C LYS A 241 13.02 -3.05 -7.42
N LEU A 242 11.71 -3.24 -7.35
CA LEU A 242 11.04 -4.34 -8.05
C LEU A 242 11.23 -4.26 -9.56
N VAL A 243 11.14 -3.05 -10.13
CA VAL A 243 11.43 -2.80 -11.54
C VAL A 243 12.87 -3.12 -11.90
N TRP A 244 13.82 -2.75 -11.05
CA TRP A 244 15.25 -3.03 -11.27
C TRP A 244 15.53 -4.53 -11.28
N GLU A 245 15.04 -5.25 -10.28
CA GLU A 245 15.20 -6.71 -10.14
C GLU A 245 14.50 -7.47 -11.27
N SER A 246 13.39 -6.93 -11.79
CA SER A 246 12.60 -7.52 -12.87
C SER A 246 12.94 -6.99 -14.26
N SER A 247 14.09 -6.34 -14.42
CA SER A 247 14.44 -5.60 -15.65
C SER A 247 14.47 -6.45 -16.92
N ALA A 248 14.77 -7.75 -16.82
CA ALA A 248 14.69 -8.68 -17.96
C ALA A 248 13.24 -8.84 -18.45
N ILE A 249 12.31 -9.13 -17.54
CA ILE A 249 10.88 -9.30 -17.85
C ILE A 249 10.29 -8.02 -18.45
N ILE A 250 10.67 -6.86 -17.91
CA ILE A 250 10.18 -5.55 -18.38
C ILE A 250 10.73 -5.22 -19.78
N LYS A 251 11.96 -5.63 -20.11
CA LYS A 251 12.52 -5.38 -21.45
C LYS A 251 11.77 -6.16 -22.52
N ASP A 252 11.41 -7.39 -22.21
CA ASP A 252 10.80 -8.34 -23.14
C ASP A 252 9.28 -8.11 -23.30
N ASP A 253 8.65 -7.38 -22.37
CA ASP A 253 7.22 -7.05 -22.41
C ASP A 253 6.97 -5.56 -22.68
N GLY A 254 6.53 -5.24 -23.91
CA GLY A 254 6.30 -3.87 -24.34
C GLY A 254 5.19 -3.13 -23.58
N GLU A 255 4.18 -3.84 -23.09
CA GLU A 255 3.05 -3.26 -22.34
C GLU A 255 3.53 -2.84 -20.94
N ILE A 256 4.17 -3.76 -20.23
CA ILE A 256 4.72 -3.51 -18.90
C ILE A 256 5.78 -2.42 -18.95
N ARG A 257 6.62 -2.40 -19.98
CA ARG A 257 7.59 -1.33 -20.20
C ARG A 257 6.92 0.03 -20.36
N GLY A 258 5.85 0.10 -21.14
CA GLY A 258 5.06 1.34 -21.31
C GLY A 258 4.47 1.82 -20.00
N LEU A 259 3.90 0.90 -19.22
CA LEU A 259 3.30 1.17 -17.92
C LEU A 259 4.33 1.67 -16.90
N VAL A 260 5.47 0.99 -16.77
CA VAL A 260 6.58 1.41 -15.90
C VAL A 260 7.07 2.81 -16.27
N THR A 261 7.21 3.08 -17.57
CA THR A 261 7.61 4.41 -18.06
C THR A 261 6.58 5.48 -17.69
N SER A 262 5.29 5.19 -17.83
CA SER A 262 4.20 6.08 -17.44
C SER A 262 4.22 6.37 -15.94
N ASN A 263 4.40 5.34 -15.11
CA ASN A 263 4.46 5.49 -13.67
C ASN A 263 5.68 6.30 -13.21
N PHE A 264 6.85 6.12 -13.82
CA PHE A 264 8.00 7.01 -13.54
C PHE A 264 7.76 8.47 -13.96
N LYS A 265 7.04 8.70 -15.06
CA LYS A 265 6.65 10.08 -15.45
C LYS A 265 5.72 10.69 -14.41
N ASN A 266 4.69 9.97 -13.96
CA ASN A 266 3.77 10.41 -12.92
C ASN A 266 4.50 10.71 -11.60
N ILE A 267 5.39 9.82 -11.17
CA ILE A 267 6.25 10.03 -10.01
C ILE A 267 7.08 11.31 -10.16
N THR A 268 7.70 11.52 -11.33
CA THR A 268 8.48 12.73 -11.63
C THR A 268 7.61 13.99 -11.55
N SER A 269 6.42 13.97 -12.13
CA SER A 269 5.46 15.08 -12.03
C SER A 269 5.04 15.36 -10.59
N ASN A 270 4.79 14.32 -9.80
CA ASN A 270 4.45 14.45 -8.37
C ASN A 270 5.61 15.11 -7.59
N ILE A 271 6.86 14.74 -7.88
CA ILE A 271 8.05 15.34 -7.26
C ILE A 271 8.17 16.82 -7.59
N ILE A 272 8.01 17.18 -8.87
CA ILE A 272 8.07 18.57 -9.32
C ILE A 272 6.97 19.37 -8.62
N TRP A 273 5.74 18.86 -8.60
CA TRP A 273 4.63 19.52 -7.92
C TRP A 273 4.93 19.73 -6.43
N ILE A 274 5.44 18.71 -5.74
CA ILE A 274 5.83 18.82 -4.33
C ILE A 274 6.92 19.88 -4.14
N TYR A 275 7.95 19.89 -4.98
CA TYR A 275 9.04 20.86 -4.90
C TYR A 275 8.54 22.29 -5.10
N GLU A 276 7.73 22.54 -6.13
CA GLU A 276 7.15 23.85 -6.41
C GLU A 276 6.30 24.35 -5.23
N ASN A 277 5.44 23.49 -4.69
CA ASN A 277 4.57 23.85 -3.56
C ASN A 277 5.33 24.00 -2.23
N MET A 278 6.47 23.31 -2.04
CA MET A 278 7.35 23.53 -0.89
C MET A 278 8.17 24.82 -1.01
N THR A 279 8.60 25.21 -2.23
CA THR A 279 9.39 26.44 -2.43
C THR A 279 8.62 27.72 -2.09
N HIS A 280 7.28 27.69 -2.13
CA HIS A 280 6.44 28.80 -1.64
C HIS A 280 6.46 28.96 -0.11
N ILE A 281 6.82 27.90 0.64
CA ILE A 281 6.91 27.91 2.12
C ILE A 281 8.33 28.32 2.57
N LEU A 282 9.35 28.07 1.74
CA LEU A 282 10.78 28.26 2.08
C LEU A 282 11.31 29.70 1.90
N ILE A 283 10.47 30.70 1.57
CA ILE A 283 10.86 32.12 1.52
C ILE A 283 10.80 32.75 2.93
N CYS A 284 11.32 32.07 3.95
CA CYS A 284 11.62 32.65 5.25
C CYS A 284 13.01 32.15 5.71
N PRO A 285 14.07 32.97 5.60
CA PRO A 285 15.47 32.51 5.73
C PRO A 285 15.91 32.05 7.13
N GLN A 286 15.02 32.00 8.13
CA GLN A 286 15.41 31.91 9.54
C GLN A 286 15.35 30.49 10.13
N HIS A 287 15.00 29.46 9.34
CA HIS A 287 14.80 28.09 9.84
C HIS A 287 15.56 27.01 9.04
N LEU A 288 16.71 27.35 8.45
CA LEU A 288 17.49 26.43 7.60
C LEU A 288 18.32 25.35 8.33
N ASP A 289 18.32 25.33 9.66
CA ASP A 289 19.22 24.47 10.43
C ASP A 289 18.71 23.03 10.68
N ASN A 290 17.46 22.71 10.29
CA ASN A 290 16.80 21.42 10.59
C ASN A 290 16.41 20.57 9.35
N PHE A 291 17.05 20.79 8.20
CA PHE A 291 16.66 20.07 6.97
C PHE A 291 17.42 18.76 6.75
N VAL A 292 16.68 17.64 6.67
CA VAL A 292 17.21 16.36 6.15
C VAL A 292 16.95 16.30 4.65
N ILE A 293 18.02 16.21 3.86
CA ILE A 293 17.95 16.03 2.41
C ILE A 293 17.99 14.54 2.10
N TYR A 294 16.87 13.97 1.65
CA TYR A 294 16.87 12.63 1.10
C TYR A 294 17.22 12.70 -0.38
N CYS A 295 18.38 12.16 -0.75
CA CYS A 295 18.80 11.96 -2.13
C CYS A 295 18.44 10.54 -2.55
N PHE A 296 17.51 10.38 -3.49
CA PHE A 296 17.26 9.10 -4.13
C PHE A 296 17.94 9.08 -5.48
N PHE A 297 18.67 8.01 -5.76
CA PHE A 297 19.21 7.71 -7.07
C PHE A 297 18.35 6.62 -7.69
N PHE A 298 17.48 6.98 -8.63
CA PHE A 298 16.83 5.99 -9.48
C PHE A 298 17.67 5.82 -10.73
N LYS A 299 18.28 4.65 -10.91
CA LYS A 299 18.88 4.27 -12.19
C LYS A 299 17.75 3.87 -13.12
N HIS A 300 17.50 4.66 -14.15
CA HIS A 300 16.47 4.32 -15.14
C HIS A 300 16.86 2.99 -15.83
N PRO A 301 15.97 1.99 -15.93
CA PRO A 301 16.33 0.66 -16.43
C PRO A 301 16.61 0.62 -17.94
N LEU A 302 16.21 1.67 -18.68
CA LEU A 302 16.33 1.76 -20.15
C LEU A 302 17.31 2.85 -20.62
N ASP A 303 17.80 3.70 -19.72
CA ASP A 303 18.76 4.74 -20.04
C ASP A 303 19.67 4.90 -18.83
N PHE A 304 20.99 5.01 -18.99
CA PHE A 304 21.96 5.14 -17.89
C PHE A 304 21.86 6.48 -17.12
N SER A 305 20.68 7.09 -17.10
CA SER A 305 20.33 8.33 -16.43
C SER A 305 19.96 8.06 -14.97
N TYR A 306 20.56 8.83 -14.08
CA TYR A 306 20.18 8.87 -12.66
C TYR A 306 19.15 9.97 -12.47
N ILE A 307 17.96 9.63 -11.95
CA ILE A 307 17.05 10.65 -11.42
C ILE A 307 17.49 10.89 -9.97
N LEU A 308 18.05 12.08 -9.71
CA LEU A 308 18.32 12.59 -8.37
C LEU A 308 17.04 13.24 -7.85
N ILE A 309 16.43 12.63 -6.84
CA ILE A 309 15.29 13.21 -6.14
C ILE A 309 15.82 13.77 -4.83
N MET A 310 15.70 15.09 -4.64
CA MET A 310 15.97 15.76 -3.39
C MET A 310 14.64 16.04 -2.68
N LEU A 311 14.37 15.36 -1.58
CA LEU A 311 13.28 15.73 -0.68
C LEU A 311 13.87 16.42 0.53
N ILE A 312 13.42 17.66 0.77
CA ILE A 312 13.81 18.49 1.91
C ILE A 312 12.70 18.32 2.95
N ASN A 313 13.04 17.77 4.11
CA ASN A 313 12.09 17.62 5.22
C ASN A 313 12.47 18.55 6.37
N ASN A 314 11.49 19.26 6.95
CA ASN A 314 11.67 20.12 8.12
C ASN A 314 11.44 19.27 9.38
N LEU A 315 12.45 19.13 10.24
CA LEU A 315 12.31 18.52 11.58
C LEU A 315 11.78 19.53 12.59
#